data_AF-A0A7X5TGZ7-F1
#
_entry.id   AF-A0A7X5TGZ7-F1
#
_cell.length_a   1.000
_cell.length_b   1.000
_cell.length_c   1.000
_cell.angle_alpha   90.00
_cell.angle_beta   90.00
_cell.angle_gamma   90.00
#
_symmetry.space_group_name_H-M   'P 1'
#
loop_
_entity.id
_entity.type
_entity.pdbx_description
1 polymer ?
#
loop_
_entity_poly.entity_id
_entity_poly.type
_entity_poly.pdbx_seq_one_letter_code
_entity_poly.pdbx_strand_id
1 'polypeptide(L)'
;MNRKKVLVISIASLLVLVFYGVWRRLQPYPPHTVLNQKEQLAVDKLLANLQTRCIGRYLVDLPEAYNNTLNGAVWVNKNRVETQRLYLPAFEQRIQLREQALRQTRITKDINMPYLKNIYSVPQGMKGIIFERIENVSVDDAFRVLEAYLYSNGVAIKVEMETTNGSAARYDKDRASYPAVYANTTQKDLVTLRDLLSRIQGRAETEIPTTAGSCISNAFIADNQRDKERIQAWYKARPDNYLNVTMMTNNYIQEDDSMLERLSVIKAALYRGHIFRKGVRKINGLDTEELLAVGLQQNSDDPRYQFTLLTNEKTGGKKTPVFDLTVMNNGELPTAYTQNEIVAFWDAISQTVRVRPGAFK
;
A
#
# COMPACT_ATOMS: atom_id res chain seq x y z
N MET A 1 -65.32 10.89 -6.38
CA MET A 1 -64.46 9.68 -6.35
C MET A 1 -64.75 8.90 -5.07
N ASN A 2 -65.10 7.61 -5.16
CA ASN A 2 -65.65 6.85 -4.03
C ASN A 2 -64.57 6.59 -2.94
N ARG A 3 -64.79 7.03 -1.69
CA ARG A 3 -63.80 6.93 -0.58
C ARG A 3 -63.24 5.51 -0.39
N LYS A 4 -64.05 4.48 -0.63
CA LYS A 4 -63.61 3.07 -0.60
C LYS A 4 -62.59 2.74 -1.70
N LYS A 5 -62.74 3.31 -2.90
CA LYS A 5 -61.78 3.11 -4.01
C LYS A 5 -60.43 3.79 -3.70
N VAL A 6 -60.46 4.98 -3.10
CA VAL A 6 -59.23 5.68 -2.70
C VAL A 6 -58.47 4.91 -1.62
N LEU A 7 -59.17 4.38 -0.61
CA LEU A 7 -58.55 3.57 0.45
C LEU A 7 -57.88 2.29 -0.11
N VAL A 8 -58.56 1.60 -1.03
CA VAL A 8 -58.04 0.37 -1.67
C VAL A 8 -56.79 0.65 -2.51
N ILE A 9 -56.80 1.75 -3.28
CA ILE A 9 -55.63 2.17 -4.07
C ILE A 9 -54.46 2.54 -3.16
N SER A 10 -54.70 3.25 -2.06
CA SER A 10 -53.64 3.61 -1.10
C SER A 10 -53.01 2.37 -0.44
N ILE A 11 -53.83 1.39 -0.04
CA ILE A 11 -53.34 0.13 0.55
C ILE A 11 -52.53 -0.68 -0.47
N ALA A 12 -53.01 -0.79 -1.72
CA ALA A 12 -52.30 -1.50 -2.78
C ALA A 12 -50.94 -0.87 -3.09
N SER A 13 -50.87 0.47 -3.18
CA SER A 13 -49.61 1.19 -3.38
C SER A 13 -48.62 0.98 -2.23
N LEU A 14 -49.11 0.96 -0.98
CA LEU A 14 -48.30 0.67 0.20
C LEU A 14 -47.74 -0.76 0.17
N LEU A 15 -48.57 -1.74 -0.21
CA LEU A 15 -48.14 -3.13 -0.36
C LEU A 15 -47.09 -3.31 -1.47
N VAL A 16 -47.23 -2.61 -2.59
CA VAL A 16 -46.23 -2.62 -3.67
C VAL A 16 -44.91 -2.01 -3.21
N LEU A 17 -44.94 -0.90 -2.45
CA LEU A 17 -43.73 -0.29 -1.88
C LEU A 17 -43.05 -1.20 -0.85
N VAL A 18 -43.82 -1.86 0.01
CA VAL A 18 -43.30 -2.83 0.99
C VAL A 18 -42.71 -4.05 0.28
N PHE A 19 -43.43 -4.62 -0.70
CA PHE A 19 -42.94 -5.76 -1.48
C PHE A 19 -41.68 -5.39 -2.26
N TYR A 20 -41.64 -4.20 -2.88
CA TYR A 20 -40.46 -3.69 -3.56
C TYR A 20 -39.27 -3.48 -2.60
N GLY A 21 -39.54 -2.98 -1.38
CA GLY A 21 -38.53 -2.82 -0.34
C GLY A 21 -37.97 -4.17 0.15
N VAL A 22 -38.84 -5.16 0.37
CA VAL A 22 -38.44 -6.54 0.74
C VAL A 22 -37.69 -7.21 -0.41
N TRP A 23 -38.19 -7.12 -1.64
CA TRP A 23 -37.53 -7.65 -2.84
C TRP A 23 -36.14 -7.05 -3.05
N ARG A 24 -35.99 -5.72 -2.89
CA ARG A 24 -34.68 -5.05 -2.93
C ARG A 24 -33.75 -5.52 -1.80
N ARG A 25 -34.27 -5.78 -0.60
CA ARG A 25 -33.46 -6.34 0.52
C ARG A 25 -33.05 -7.79 0.29
N LEU A 26 -33.84 -8.55 -0.46
CA LEU A 26 -33.57 -9.96 -0.78
C LEU A 26 -32.67 -10.13 -2.01
N GLN A 27 -32.38 -9.07 -2.77
CA GLN A 27 -31.41 -9.16 -3.86
C GLN A 27 -30.01 -9.45 -3.30
N PRO A 28 -29.27 -10.41 -3.90
CA PRO A 28 -27.91 -10.68 -3.47
C PRO A 28 -27.03 -9.44 -3.68
N TYR A 29 -26.29 -9.07 -2.64
CA TYR A 29 -25.29 -8.00 -2.69
C TYR A 29 -23.89 -8.61 -2.87
N PRO A 30 -23.01 -8.06 -3.72
CA PRO A 30 -23.23 -6.89 -4.57
C PRO A 30 -24.19 -7.19 -5.74
N PRO A 31 -24.94 -6.18 -6.22
CA PRO A 31 -25.83 -6.36 -7.37
C PRO A 31 -25.02 -6.75 -8.61
N HIS A 32 -25.45 -7.80 -9.30
CA HIS A 32 -24.81 -8.25 -10.54
C HIS A 32 -25.01 -7.23 -11.66
N THR A 33 -23.91 -6.82 -12.28
CA THR A 33 -23.93 -5.97 -13.48
C THR A 33 -24.29 -6.82 -14.69
N VAL A 34 -25.32 -6.43 -15.44
CA VAL A 34 -25.69 -7.10 -16.70
C VAL A 34 -24.83 -6.51 -17.82
N LEU A 35 -23.95 -7.32 -18.39
CA LEU A 35 -23.09 -6.93 -19.51
C LEU A 35 -23.74 -7.30 -20.84
N ASN A 36 -23.59 -6.43 -21.84
CA ASN A 36 -23.88 -6.84 -23.22
C ASN A 36 -22.73 -7.69 -23.80
N GLN A 37 -22.92 -8.30 -24.98
CA GLN A 37 -21.94 -9.21 -25.57
C GLN A 37 -20.56 -8.56 -25.80
N LYS A 38 -20.52 -7.27 -26.18
CA LYS A 38 -19.26 -6.54 -26.38
C LYS A 38 -18.55 -6.29 -25.06
N GLU A 39 -19.29 -5.87 -24.04
CA GLU A 39 -18.75 -5.64 -22.69
C GLU A 39 -18.23 -6.93 -22.06
N GLN A 40 -18.97 -8.03 -22.19
CA GLN A 40 -18.55 -9.34 -21.71
C GLN A 40 -17.20 -9.73 -22.32
N LEU A 41 -17.05 -9.60 -23.64
CA LEU A 41 -15.81 -9.95 -24.34
C LEU A 41 -14.63 -9.05 -23.94
N ALA A 42 -14.88 -7.78 -23.61
CA ALA A 42 -13.85 -6.87 -23.11
C ALA A 42 -13.41 -7.26 -21.68
N VAL A 43 -14.37 -7.57 -20.80
CA VAL A 43 -14.11 -7.99 -19.42
C VAL A 43 -13.39 -9.34 -19.38
N ASP A 44 -13.78 -10.31 -20.20
CA ASP A 44 -13.14 -11.62 -20.29
C ASP A 44 -11.66 -11.50 -20.68
N LYS A 45 -11.35 -10.60 -21.63
CA LYS A 45 -9.96 -10.30 -22.01
C LYS A 45 -9.20 -9.61 -20.88
N LEU A 46 -9.84 -8.67 -20.19
CA LEU A 46 -9.22 -7.95 -19.07
C LEU A 46 -8.91 -8.88 -17.90
N LEU A 47 -9.76 -9.88 -17.63
CA LEU A 47 -9.63 -10.86 -16.55
C LEU A 47 -8.84 -12.12 -16.94
N ALA A 48 -8.30 -12.20 -18.15
CA ALA A 48 -7.53 -13.35 -18.60
C ALA A 48 -6.29 -13.57 -17.73
N ASN A 49 -5.96 -14.85 -17.46
CA ASN A 49 -4.75 -15.28 -16.76
C ASN A 49 -4.55 -14.60 -15.40
N LEU A 50 -5.54 -14.69 -14.51
CA LEU A 50 -5.41 -14.18 -13.14
C LEU A 50 -4.23 -14.85 -12.41
N GLN A 51 -3.43 -14.04 -11.73
CA GLN A 51 -2.33 -14.42 -10.87
C GLN A 51 -2.53 -13.86 -9.48
N THR A 52 -2.27 -14.68 -8.46
CA THR A 52 -2.31 -14.24 -7.06
C THR A 52 -1.13 -13.33 -6.74
N ARG A 53 -1.45 -12.14 -6.23
CA ARG A 53 -0.48 -11.16 -5.71
C ARG A 53 -0.57 -11.10 -4.18
N CYS A 54 0.58 -11.02 -3.53
CA CYS A 54 0.68 -10.93 -2.08
C CYS A 54 1.16 -9.55 -1.65
N ILE A 55 0.37 -8.86 -0.81
CA ILE A 55 0.71 -7.55 -0.23
C ILE A 55 0.34 -7.56 1.26
N GLY A 56 1.32 -7.24 2.10
CA GLY A 56 1.19 -7.35 3.55
C GLY A 56 0.81 -8.76 3.98
N ARG A 57 -0.37 -8.87 4.59
CA ARG A 57 -0.95 -10.13 5.09
C ARG A 57 -2.04 -10.69 4.18
N TYR A 58 -2.28 -10.07 3.02
CA TYR A 58 -3.41 -10.35 2.15
C TYR A 58 -2.97 -10.83 0.75
N LEU A 59 -3.89 -11.54 0.11
CA LEU A 59 -3.81 -11.98 -1.27
C LEU A 59 -4.95 -11.39 -2.09
N VAL A 60 -4.65 -11.00 -3.33
CA VAL A 60 -5.62 -10.55 -4.34
C VAL A 60 -5.22 -11.14 -5.67
N ASP A 61 -6.16 -11.64 -6.44
CA ASP A 61 -5.89 -12.15 -7.78
C ASP A 61 -6.07 -11.01 -8.79
N LEU A 62 -5.03 -10.76 -9.59
CA LEU A 62 -5.02 -9.74 -10.63
C LEU A 62 -4.62 -10.37 -11.96
N PRO A 63 -5.07 -9.83 -13.10
CA PRO A 63 -4.63 -10.32 -14.41
C PRO A 63 -3.11 -10.25 -14.54
N GLU A 64 -2.50 -11.25 -15.17
CA GLU A 64 -1.04 -11.32 -15.34
C GLU A 64 -0.43 -10.05 -15.96
N ALA A 65 -1.16 -9.39 -16.84
CA ALA A 65 -0.74 -8.15 -17.48
C ALA A 65 -0.43 -7.02 -16.48
N TYR A 66 -1.02 -7.06 -15.28
CA TYR A 66 -0.76 -6.11 -14.21
C TYR A 66 0.59 -6.38 -13.56
N ASN A 67 1.49 -5.42 -13.73
CA ASN A 67 2.83 -5.41 -13.17
C ASN A 67 2.93 -4.38 -12.06
N ASN A 68 3.72 -4.67 -11.03
CA ASN A 68 4.04 -3.72 -9.99
C ASN A 68 5.02 -2.67 -10.52
N THR A 69 4.54 -1.46 -10.81
CA THR A 69 5.31 -0.44 -11.55
C THR A 69 6.04 0.56 -10.66
N LEU A 70 5.65 0.66 -9.38
CA LEU A 70 6.26 1.56 -8.42
C LEU A 70 6.61 0.74 -7.20
N ASN A 71 7.85 0.88 -6.73
CA ASN A 71 8.18 0.54 -5.35
C ASN A 71 7.32 1.45 -4.48
N GLY A 72 6.11 0.98 -4.14
CA GLY A 72 5.19 1.76 -3.34
C GLY A 72 5.80 2.08 -1.98
N ALA A 73 5.17 2.98 -1.25
CA ALA A 73 5.67 3.38 0.05
C ALA A 73 5.62 2.19 1.02
N VAL A 74 6.79 1.63 1.35
CA VAL A 74 6.96 0.62 2.39
C VAL A 74 7.69 1.24 3.56
N TRP A 75 7.02 1.25 4.70
CA TRP A 75 7.54 1.76 5.96
C TRP A 75 7.47 0.67 7.02
N VAL A 76 8.62 0.39 7.63
CA VAL A 76 8.72 -0.46 8.81
C VAL A 76 9.19 0.41 9.97
N ASN A 77 8.30 0.64 10.92
CA ASN A 77 8.38 1.68 11.92
C ASN A 77 8.49 3.06 11.25
N LYS A 78 9.67 3.68 11.31
CA LYS A 78 9.96 4.95 10.61
C LYS A 78 10.91 4.76 9.43
N ASN A 79 11.32 3.52 9.15
CA ASN A 79 12.36 3.23 8.18
C ASN A 79 11.72 2.92 6.84
N ARG A 80 12.20 3.57 5.79
CA ARG A 80 11.77 3.29 4.43
C ARG A 80 12.49 2.05 3.91
N VAL A 81 11.74 1.15 3.28
CA VAL A 81 12.28 -0.05 2.62
C VAL A 81 12.00 0.05 1.13
N GLU A 82 13.03 -0.10 0.31
CA GLU A 82 12.92 -0.09 -1.15
C GLU A 82 13.48 -1.38 -1.71
N THR A 83 12.87 -1.89 -2.78
CA THR A 83 13.26 -3.17 -3.38
C THR A 83 13.36 -3.04 -4.88
N GLN A 84 14.36 -3.64 -5.51
CA GLN A 84 14.49 -3.59 -6.96
C GLN A 84 15.08 -4.89 -7.45
N ARG A 85 14.47 -5.51 -8.48
CA ARG A 85 15.14 -6.61 -9.18
C ARG A 85 16.42 -6.08 -9.81
N LEU A 86 17.53 -6.73 -9.48
CA LEU A 86 18.85 -6.31 -9.93
C LEU A 86 19.76 -7.53 -10.02
N TYR A 87 20.52 -7.61 -11.11
CA TYR A 87 21.53 -8.64 -11.25
C TYR A 87 22.71 -8.37 -10.30
N LEU A 88 23.33 -9.43 -9.77
CA LEU A 88 24.31 -9.32 -8.70
C LEU A 88 25.51 -8.40 -9.05
N PRO A 89 26.19 -8.56 -10.20
CA PRO A 89 27.22 -7.61 -10.64
C PRO A 89 26.78 -6.14 -10.68
N ALA A 90 25.54 -5.87 -11.11
CA ALA A 90 25.02 -4.50 -11.12
C ALA A 90 24.76 -3.97 -9.70
N PHE A 91 24.36 -4.85 -8.76
CA PHE A 91 24.29 -4.51 -7.34
C PHE A 91 25.67 -4.17 -6.78
N GLU A 92 26.67 -5.02 -7.00
CA GLU A 92 28.03 -4.82 -6.49
C GLU A 92 28.65 -3.53 -7.05
N GLN A 93 28.48 -3.26 -8.35
CA GLN A 93 28.92 -2.00 -8.96
C GLN A 93 28.20 -0.79 -8.35
N ARG A 94 26.89 -0.87 -8.12
CA ARG A 94 26.12 0.21 -7.49
C ARG A 94 26.64 0.53 -6.10
N ILE A 95 27.02 -0.47 -5.31
CA ILE A 95 27.59 -0.28 -3.97
C ILE A 95 28.94 0.43 -4.04
N GLN A 96 29.83 -0.02 -4.93
CA GLN A 96 31.14 0.61 -5.11
C GLN A 96 31.01 2.09 -5.52
N LEU A 97 30.14 2.39 -6.49
CA LEU A 97 29.88 3.76 -6.93
C LEU A 97 29.26 4.62 -5.81
N ARG A 98 28.34 4.04 -5.02
CA ARG A 98 27.74 4.74 -3.88
C ARG A 98 28.78 5.08 -2.83
N GLU A 99 29.65 4.13 -2.46
CA GLU A 99 30.71 4.38 -1.49
C GLU A 99 31.67 5.49 -1.96
N GLN A 100 32.11 5.44 -3.23
CA GLN A 100 32.96 6.48 -3.81
C GLN A 100 32.29 7.86 -3.75
N ALA A 101 31.01 7.94 -4.13
CA ALA A 101 30.24 9.17 -4.06
C ALA A 101 30.15 9.70 -2.61
N LEU A 102 29.89 8.83 -1.63
CA LEU A 102 29.82 9.21 -0.21
C LEU A 102 31.17 9.73 0.31
N ARG A 103 32.29 9.13 -0.12
CA ARG A 103 33.65 9.58 0.24
C ARG A 103 34.01 10.93 -0.37
N GLN A 104 33.54 11.21 -1.58
CA GLN A 104 33.82 12.44 -2.33
C GLN A 104 32.86 13.59 -2.00
N THR A 105 31.75 13.30 -1.29
CA THR A 105 30.75 14.31 -0.94
C THR A 105 31.34 15.36 0.00
N ARG A 106 31.30 16.62 -0.43
CA ARG A 106 31.63 17.79 0.40
C ARG A 106 30.38 18.29 1.11
N ILE A 107 30.57 18.87 2.29
CA ILE A 107 29.50 19.45 3.10
C ILE A 107 29.75 20.93 3.34
N THR A 108 28.71 21.65 3.75
CA THR A 108 28.77 23.12 3.89
C THR A 108 29.70 23.58 5.01
N LYS A 109 29.81 22.81 6.11
CA LYS A 109 30.66 23.13 7.26
C LYS A 109 31.82 22.13 7.35
N ASP A 110 33.04 22.53 7.04
CA ASP A 110 34.20 21.63 7.01
C ASP A 110 34.44 20.88 8.34
N ILE A 111 34.09 21.49 9.48
CA ILE A 111 34.18 20.86 10.81
C ILE A 111 33.37 19.56 10.94
N ASN A 112 32.34 19.40 10.10
CA ASN A 112 31.45 18.24 10.10
C ASN A 112 31.99 17.10 9.21
N MET A 113 33.08 17.30 8.45
CA MET A 113 33.62 16.29 7.53
C MET A 113 34.27 15.14 8.30
N PRO A 114 34.39 13.92 7.72
CA PRO A 114 33.87 13.51 6.39
C PRO A 114 32.36 13.24 6.36
N TYR A 115 31.75 13.21 5.16
CA TYR A 115 30.32 12.87 4.98
C TYR A 115 30.03 11.39 5.29
N LEU A 116 30.87 10.48 4.82
CA LEU A 116 30.86 9.07 5.21
C LEU A 116 31.54 8.91 6.58
N LYS A 117 30.80 8.50 7.59
CA LYS A 117 31.27 8.36 8.98
C LYS A 117 31.77 6.95 9.29
N ASN A 118 31.09 5.93 8.79
CA ASN A 118 31.49 4.56 9.01
C ASN A 118 30.91 3.60 7.96
N ILE A 119 31.47 2.40 7.92
CA ILE A 119 30.97 1.27 7.13
C ILE A 119 30.82 0.08 8.07
N TYR A 120 29.63 -0.53 8.07
CA TYR A 120 29.36 -1.74 8.83
C TYR A 120 28.96 -2.89 7.90
N SER A 121 29.29 -4.11 8.31
CA SER A 121 28.73 -5.32 7.70
C SER A 121 27.26 -5.48 8.08
N VAL A 122 26.49 -6.01 7.13
CA VAL A 122 25.17 -6.62 7.35
C VAL A 122 25.29 -7.86 8.25
N PRO A 123 24.17 -8.44 8.74
CA PRO A 123 24.22 -9.67 9.53
C PRO A 123 25.02 -10.80 8.83
N GLN A 124 25.66 -11.66 9.64
CA GLN A 124 26.51 -12.73 9.14
C GLN A 124 25.75 -13.64 8.15
N GLY A 125 26.43 -14.03 7.06
CA GLY A 125 25.84 -14.87 6.01
C GLY A 125 25.01 -14.10 4.98
N MET A 126 24.81 -12.80 5.15
CA MET A 126 24.11 -11.95 4.18
C MET A 126 25.08 -11.20 3.28
N LYS A 127 24.66 -10.90 2.05
CA LYS A 127 25.42 -10.07 1.11
C LYS A 127 24.90 -8.65 1.13
N GLY A 128 25.74 -7.70 1.53
CA GLY A 128 25.34 -6.30 1.63
C GLY A 128 26.32 -5.44 2.40
N ILE A 129 25.95 -4.19 2.62
CA ILE A 129 26.75 -3.19 3.33
C ILE A 129 25.84 -2.19 4.04
N ILE A 130 26.33 -1.55 5.10
CA ILE A 130 25.64 -0.45 5.78
C ILE A 130 26.60 0.73 5.82
N PHE A 131 26.20 1.86 5.24
CA PHE A 131 26.92 3.12 5.35
C PHE A 131 26.33 3.95 6.48
N GLU A 132 27.17 4.46 7.36
CA GLU A 132 26.79 5.55 8.25
C GLU A 132 27.26 6.85 7.61
N ARG A 133 26.33 7.72 7.28
CA ARG A 133 26.62 9.02 6.66
C ARG A 133 25.89 10.13 7.38
N ILE A 134 26.32 11.37 7.18
CA ILE A 134 25.53 12.53 7.59
C ILE A 134 24.19 12.50 6.83
N GLU A 135 23.12 12.91 7.49
CA GLU A 135 21.77 12.90 6.92
C GLU A 135 21.69 13.72 5.63
N ASN A 136 22.27 14.93 5.64
CA ASN A 136 22.31 15.86 4.50
C ASN A 136 23.60 16.71 4.52
N VAL A 137 24.01 17.25 3.38
CA VAL A 137 25.19 18.14 3.25
C VAL A 137 25.09 19.45 4.05
N SER A 138 23.87 19.86 4.41
CA SER A 138 23.59 21.12 5.11
C SER A 138 23.29 20.97 6.61
N VAL A 139 23.29 19.76 7.16
CA VAL A 139 23.01 19.52 8.58
C VAL A 139 24.28 19.18 9.36
N ASP A 140 24.18 19.28 10.69
CA ASP A 140 25.30 18.95 11.57
C ASP A 140 25.59 17.45 11.58
N ASP A 141 26.86 17.07 11.73
CA ASP A 141 27.29 15.67 11.61
C ASP A 141 26.87 14.79 12.79
N ALA A 142 26.20 15.38 13.79
CA ALA A 142 25.45 14.65 14.79
C ALA A 142 24.25 13.90 14.19
N PHE A 143 23.61 14.43 13.15
CA PHE A 143 22.44 13.83 12.52
C PHE A 143 22.85 12.97 11.32
N ARG A 144 22.56 11.68 11.41
CA ARG A 144 23.11 10.66 10.53
C ARG A 144 22.03 9.73 10.00
N VAL A 145 22.37 8.99 8.97
CA VAL A 145 21.57 7.91 8.40
C VAL A 145 22.43 6.65 8.31
N LEU A 146 21.88 5.55 8.79
CA LEU A 146 22.33 4.19 8.47
C LEU A 146 21.65 3.78 7.16
N GLU A 147 22.39 3.90 6.06
CA GLU A 147 21.97 3.55 4.70
C GLU A 147 22.44 2.12 4.39
N ALA A 148 21.53 1.16 4.56
CA ALA A 148 21.79 -0.25 4.31
C ALA A 148 21.38 -0.70 2.92
N TYR A 149 22.20 -1.59 2.36
CA TYR A 149 21.93 -2.31 1.14
C TYR A 149 22.10 -3.81 1.35
N LEU A 150 21.12 -4.59 0.94
CA LEU A 150 21.08 -6.04 1.04
C LEU A 150 20.77 -6.64 -0.33
N TYR A 151 21.42 -7.75 -0.67
CA TYR A 151 21.13 -8.53 -1.86
C TYR A 151 20.60 -9.91 -1.48
N SER A 152 19.42 -10.25 -1.98
CA SER A 152 18.78 -11.54 -1.71
C SER A 152 17.98 -11.98 -2.94
N ASN A 153 18.19 -13.21 -3.42
CA ASN A 153 17.37 -13.85 -4.46
C ASN A 153 17.08 -12.98 -5.70
N GLY A 154 18.09 -12.28 -6.24
CA GLY A 154 17.90 -11.42 -7.41
C GLY A 154 17.33 -10.02 -7.12
N VAL A 155 17.22 -9.65 -5.84
CA VAL A 155 16.60 -8.39 -5.40
C VAL A 155 17.59 -7.59 -4.55
N ALA A 156 17.80 -6.34 -4.96
CA ALA A 156 18.47 -5.32 -4.17
C ALA A 156 17.45 -4.67 -3.23
N ILE A 157 17.77 -4.61 -1.95
CA ILE A 157 16.94 -4.04 -0.90
C ILE A 157 17.72 -2.88 -0.30
N LYS A 158 17.10 -1.70 -0.21
CA LYS A 158 17.65 -0.52 0.47
C LYS A 158 16.80 -0.22 1.71
N VAL A 159 17.45 0.04 2.83
CA VAL A 159 16.80 0.52 4.06
C VAL A 159 17.55 1.75 4.56
N GLU A 160 16.83 2.82 4.85
CA GLU A 160 17.39 4.01 5.51
C GLU A 160 16.78 4.16 6.90
N MET A 161 17.65 4.32 7.90
CA MET A 161 17.29 4.55 9.30
C MET A 161 18.04 5.77 9.81
N GLU A 162 17.29 6.77 10.27
CA GLU A 162 17.86 7.94 10.95
C GLU A 162 18.51 7.53 12.28
N THR A 163 19.62 8.17 12.61
CA THR A 163 20.34 7.97 13.87
C THR A 163 21.06 9.24 14.28
N THR A 164 21.43 9.35 15.55
CA THR A 164 22.19 10.51 16.06
C THR A 164 23.49 10.05 16.72
N ASN A 165 24.55 10.82 16.50
CA ASN A 165 25.81 10.76 17.25
C ASN A 165 26.29 12.17 17.63
N GLY A 166 25.71 12.73 18.69
CA GLY A 166 26.13 14.01 19.27
C GLY A 166 27.27 13.89 20.29
N SER A 167 28.10 12.85 20.25
CA SER A 167 29.14 12.61 21.26
C SER A 167 30.34 13.56 21.18
N ALA A 168 30.53 14.27 20.07
CA ALA A 168 31.65 15.19 19.94
C ALA A 168 31.55 16.39 20.90
N ALA A 169 32.69 16.85 21.42
CA ALA A 169 32.76 17.95 22.39
C ALA A 169 32.11 19.26 21.89
N ARG A 170 32.10 19.50 20.57
CA ARG A 170 31.42 20.65 19.97
C ARG A 170 29.92 20.72 20.28
N TYR A 171 29.30 19.58 20.61
CA TYR A 171 27.88 19.47 20.96
C TYR A 171 27.63 19.46 22.46
N ASP A 172 28.62 19.76 23.32
CA ASP A 172 28.43 19.71 24.77
C ASP A 172 27.33 20.65 25.27
N LYS A 173 27.29 21.88 24.72
CA LYS A 173 26.24 22.86 25.03
C LYS A 173 24.87 22.41 24.52
N ASP A 174 24.81 21.92 23.28
CA ASP A 174 23.56 21.47 22.67
C ASP A 174 23.00 20.23 23.36
N ARG A 175 23.88 19.31 23.79
CA ARG A 175 23.51 18.11 24.54
C ARG A 175 23.08 18.42 25.97
N ALA A 176 23.58 19.50 26.58
CA ALA A 176 23.08 19.98 27.87
C ALA A 176 21.65 20.56 27.74
N SER A 177 21.38 21.30 26.67
CA SER A 177 20.05 21.89 26.41
C SER A 177 19.03 20.89 25.84
N TYR A 178 19.49 19.97 24.99
CA TYR A 178 18.68 19.03 24.21
C TYR A 178 19.25 17.61 24.24
N PRO A 179 19.32 16.97 25.42
CA PRO A 179 19.99 15.68 25.59
C PRO A 179 19.40 14.56 24.73
N ALA A 180 18.09 14.58 24.49
CA ALA A 180 17.42 13.58 23.63
C ALA A 180 17.76 13.75 22.14
N VAL A 181 17.99 14.98 21.69
CA VAL A 181 18.27 15.31 20.27
C VAL A 181 19.71 14.97 19.91
N TYR A 182 20.66 15.22 20.82
CA TYR A 182 22.10 14.97 20.64
C TYR A 182 22.59 13.69 21.33
N ALA A 183 21.67 12.79 21.70
CA ALA A 183 22.02 11.47 22.20
C ALA A 183 22.82 10.68 21.15
N ASN A 184 23.72 9.82 21.58
CA ASN A 184 24.33 8.84 20.69
C ASN A 184 23.47 7.57 20.67
N THR A 185 22.73 7.38 19.58
CA THR A 185 21.84 6.24 19.37
C THR A 185 22.37 5.25 18.33
N THR A 186 23.50 5.55 17.68
CA THR A 186 24.04 4.80 16.54
C THR A 186 24.16 3.30 16.79
N GLN A 187 24.68 2.87 17.94
CA GLN A 187 24.82 1.44 18.22
C GLN A 187 23.47 0.74 18.40
N LYS A 188 22.51 1.39 19.07
CA LYS A 188 21.15 0.87 19.28
C LYS A 188 20.39 0.78 17.95
N ASP A 189 20.52 1.80 17.12
CA ASP A 189 19.87 1.87 15.82
C ASP A 189 20.50 0.85 14.86
N LEU A 190 21.81 0.64 14.90
CA LEU A 190 22.49 -0.40 14.13
C LEU A 190 22.00 -1.81 14.48
N VAL A 191 21.76 -2.10 15.77
CA VAL A 191 21.15 -3.37 16.21
C VAL A 191 19.73 -3.51 15.67
N THR A 192 18.94 -2.43 15.74
CA THR A 192 17.56 -2.41 15.25
C THR A 192 17.50 -2.62 13.73
N LEU A 193 18.40 -1.97 12.98
CA LEU A 193 18.53 -2.13 11.54
C LEU A 193 18.95 -3.56 11.18
N ARG A 194 19.90 -4.15 11.91
CA ARG A 194 20.32 -5.54 11.68
C ARG A 194 19.19 -6.54 11.95
N ASP A 195 18.36 -6.33 12.99
CA ASP A 195 17.16 -7.13 13.22
C ASP A 195 16.21 -7.07 12.01
N LEU A 196 15.95 -5.86 11.50
CA LEU A 196 15.11 -5.69 10.31
C LEU A 196 15.71 -6.38 9.09
N LEU A 197 16.97 -6.11 8.75
CA LEU A 197 17.65 -6.73 7.60
C LEU A 197 17.64 -8.26 7.69
N SER A 198 17.80 -8.82 8.90
CA SER A 198 17.82 -10.28 9.09
C SER A 198 16.52 -10.99 8.70
N ARG A 199 15.42 -10.24 8.63
CA ARG A 199 14.07 -10.75 8.35
C ARG A 199 13.60 -10.44 6.93
N ILE A 200 14.32 -9.61 6.18
CA ILE A 200 13.94 -9.26 4.82
C ILE A 200 14.60 -10.24 3.84
N GLN A 201 13.78 -10.89 3.01
CA GLN A 201 14.24 -11.78 1.97
C GLN A 201 13.62 -11.39 0.63
N GLY A 202 14.44 -11.33 -0.42
CA GLY A 202 13.95 -11.18 -1.79
C GLY A 202 13.14 -12.41 -2.24
N ARG A 203 12.09 -12.21 -3.02
CA ARG A 203 11.22 -13.27 -3.54
C ARG A 203 10.75 -12.99 -4.97
N ALA A 204 10.22 -14.01 -5.66
CA ALA A 204 9.45 -13.77 -6.88
C ALA A 204 8.14 -13.04 -6.55
N GLU A 205 7.59 -12.29 -7.51
CA GLU A 205 6.37 -11.51 -7.24
C GLU A 205 5.15 -12.39 -6.92
N THR A 206 5.04 -13.52 -7.64
CA THR A 206 3.98 -14.53 -7.51
C THR A 206 4.29 -15.60 -6.47
N GLU A 207 5.48 -15.58 -5.86
CA GLU A 207 5.82 -16.49 -4.77
C GLU A 207 5.07 -16.10 -3.51
N ILE A 208 4.32 -17.04 -2.92
CA ILE A 208 3.47 -16.81 -1.76
C ILE A 208 4.13 -17.43 -0.52
N PRO A 209 4.65 -16.62 0.42
CA PRO A 209 5.27 -17.12 1.64
C PRO A 209 4.25 -17.84 2.54
N THR A 210 4.63 -18.96 3.13
CA THR A 210 3.78 -19.76 4.03
C THR A 210 4.02 -19.47 5.51
N THR A 211 4.99 -18.63 5.83
CA THR A 211 5.34 -18.23 7.20
C THR A 211 4.75 -16.87 7.56
N ALA A 212 4.65 -16.58 8.86
CA ALA A 212 4.16 -15.29 9.34
C ALA A 212 5.08 -14.13 8.93
N GLY A 213 4.47 -13.07 8.39
CA GLY A 213 5.19 -11.87 7.92
C GLY A 213 4.45 -11.13 6.82
N SER A 214 5.04 -10.03 6.37
CA SER A 214 4.43 -9.14 5.39
C SER A 214 5.10 -9.24 4.02
N CYS A 215 4.30 -9.45 2.98
CA CYS A 215 4.73 -9.34 1.59
C CYS A 215 4.90 -7.87 1.21
N ILE A 216 6.02 -7.53 0.61
CA ILE A 216 6.23 -6.24 -0.06
C ILE A 216 6.58 -6.51 -1.53
N SER A 217 6.67 -5.47 -2.35
CA SER A 217 7.12 -5.62 -3.74
C SER A 217 8.46 -6.37 -3.77
N ASN A 218 8.55 -7.48 -4.51
CA ASN A 218 9.77 -8.30 -4.68
C ASN A 218 10.44 -8.84 -3.39
N ALA A 219 9.84 -8.69 -2.21
CA ALA A 219 10.45 -9.19 -0.97
C ALA A 219 9.38 -9.60 0.07
N PHE A 220 9.86 -10.19 1.15
CA PHE A 220 9.07 -10.62 2.29
C PHE A 220 9.79 -10.21 3.58
N ILE A 221 9.03 -9.77 4.57
CA ILE A 221 9.54 -9.40 5.89
C ILE A 221 8.95 -10.37 6.90
N ALA A 222 9.76 -11.26 7.46
CA ALA A 222 9.33 -12.17 8.50
C ALA A 222 8.86 -11.42 9.76
N ASP A 223 7.79 -11.91 10.36
CA ASP A 223 7.13 -11.21 11.47
C ASP A 223 7.93 -11.26 12.76
N ASN A 224 8.04 -10.12 13.43
CA ASN A 224 8.60 -10.00 14.78
C ASN A 224 7.54 -9.61 15.84
N GLN A 225 6.25 -9.52 15.45
CA GLN A 225 5.09 -9.12 16.26
C GLN A 225 5.16 -7.69 16.84
N ARG A 226 6.22 -6.93 16.53
CA ARG A 226 6.53 -5.64 17.15
C ARG A 226 6.42 -4.50 16.17
N ASP A 227 6.80 -4.73 14.91
CA ASP A 227 6.91 -3.70 13.89
C ASP A 227 5.56 -3.06 13.55
N LYS A 228 5.60 -1.74 13.36
CA LYS A 228 4.56 -0.98 12.68
C LYS A 228 4.84 -1.04 11.18
N GLU A 229 3.91 -1.55 10.39
CA GLU A 229 4.09 -1.79 8.96
C GLU A 229 3.02 -1.01 8.19
N ARG A 230 3.46 -0.16 7.26
CA ARG A 230 2.60 0.47 6.24
C ARG A 230 3.17 0.14 4.88
N ILE A 231 2.39 -0.54 4.06
CA ILE A 231 2.84 -1.09 2.77
C ILE A 231 1.85 -0.62 1.72
N GLN A 232 2.37 -0.05 0.63
CA GLN A 232 1.58 0.30 -0.55
C GLN A 232 2.16 -0.38 -1.77
N ALA A 233 1.31 -0.81 -2.69
CA ALA A 233 1.69 -1.35 -3.98
C ALA A 233 0.79 -0.82 -5.08
N TRP A 234 1.37 -0.64 -6.26
CA TRP A 234 0.73 -0.04 -7.43
C TRP A 234 0.91 -0.96 -8.62
N TYR A 235 -0.21 -1.42 -9.16
CA TYR A 235 -0.28 -2.35 -10.25
C TYR A 235 -0.89 -1.67 -11.49
N LYS A 236 -0.19 -1.76 -12.62
CA LYS A 236 -0.64 -1.24 -13.91
C LYS A 236 -0.46 -2.30 -15.00
N ALA A 237 -1.40 -2.38 -15.95
CA ALA A 237 -1.25 -3.24 -17.11
C ALA A 237 -0.47 -2.56 -18.24
N ARG A 238 0.11 -3.33 -19.18
CA ARG A 238 0.71 -2.79 -20.43
C ARG A 238 -0.04 -3.27 -21.69
N PRO A 239 -0.26 -2.41 -22.71
CA PRO A 239 -0.19 -0.94 -22.62
C PRO A 239 -1.10 -0.45 -21.50
N ASP A 240 -0.80 0.71 -20.90
CA ASP A 240 -1.56 1.24 -19.75
C ASP A 240 -3.05 1.12 -20.06
N ASN A 241 -3.71 0.17 -19.42
CA ASN A 241 -5.12 -0.16 -19.66
C ASN A 241 -6.05 0.88 -19.00
N TYR A 242 -5.47 2.00 -18.61
CA TYR A 242 -6.15 3.12 -17.98
C TYR A 242 -6.91 2.73 -16.70
N LEU A 243 -6.64 1.58 -16.09
CA LEU A 243 -7.20 1.12 -14.81
C LEU A 243 -6.06 0.65 -13.89
N ASN A 244 -5.68 1.50 -12.96
CA ASN A 244 -4.68 1.21 -11.95
C ASN A 244 -5.32 0.48 -10.78
N VAL A 245 -4.61 -0.51 -10.23
CA VAL A 245 -4.97 -1.16 -8.97
C VAL A 245 -3.96 -0.73 -7.91
N THR A 246 -4.44 -0.16 -6.82
CA THR A 246 -3.63 0.14 -5.65
C THR A 246 -4.05 -0.77 -4.51
N MET A 247 -3.05 -1.22 -3.75
CA MET A 247 -3.27 -1.96 -2.52
C MET A 247 -2.50 -1.29 -1.40
N MET A 248 -3.12 -1.10 -0.25
CA MET A 248 -2.48 -0.58 0.94
C MET A 248 -2.79 -1.48 2.12
N THR A 249 -1.80 -1.70 2.98
CA THR A 249 -2.03 -2.25 4.30
C THR A 249 -1.35 -1.42 5.37
N ASN A 250 -1.97 -1.36 6.54
CA ASN A 250 -1.44 -0.67 7.70
C ASN A 250 -1.84 -1.39 8.99
N ASN A 251 -0.84 -1.79 9.78
CA ASN A 251 -1.04 -2.60 10.98
C ASN A 251 -1.08 -1.80 12.30
N TYR A 252 -1.08 -0.47 12.21
CA TYR A 252 -0.95 0.43 13.37
C TYR A 252 -1.88 1.65 13.32
N ILE A 253 -2.84 1.66 12.39
CA ILE A 253 -3.96 2.60 12.38
C ILE A 253 -5.23 1.88 12.80
N GLN A 254 -6.10 2.61 13.46
CA GLN A 254 -7.43 2.20 13.84
C GLN A 254 -8.28 3.46 13.82
N GLU A 255 -9.30 3.50 12.98
CA GLU A 255 -10.19 4.64 12.84
C GLU A 255 -11.40 4.46 13.78
N ASP A 256 -11.96 5.57 14.27
CA ASP A 256 -13.17 5.54 15.08
C ASP A 256 -14.41 5.19 14.24
N ASP A 257 -14.44 5.72 13.01
CA ASP A 257 -15.53 5.54 12.05
C ASP A 257 -15.07 4.70 10.85
N SER A 258 -15.99 3.90 10.33
CA SER A 258 -15.87 3.17 9.07
C SER A 258 -16.01 4.08 7.84
N MET A 259 -15.64 3.58 6.66
CA MET A 259 -15.80 4.30 5.39
C MET A 259 -17.27 4.65 5.13
N LEU A 260 -18.20 3.73 5.42
CA LEU A 260 -19.63 3.95 5.22
C LEU A 260 -20.25 4.89 6.26
N GLU A 261 -19.70 4.97 7.47
CA GLU A 261 -20.08 5.98 8.46
C GLU A 261 -19.62 7.40 8.02
N ARG A 262 -18.49 7.49 7.31
CA ARG A 262 -17.90 8.75 6.81
C ARG A 262 -18.41 9.24 5.45
N LEU A 263 -19.51 8.69 4.95
CA LEU A 263 -20.02 8.99 3.60
C LEU A 263 -20.34 10.47 3.34
N SER A 264 -20.80 11.22 4.35
CA SER A 264 -21.10 12.65 4.19
C SER A 264 -19.86 13.45 3.82
N VAL A 265 -18.74 13.17 4.51
CA VAL A 265 -17.44 13.79 4.26
C VAL A 265 -16.91 13.40 2.89
N ILE A 266 -16.97 12.10 2.54
CA ILE A 266 -16.53 11.60 1.24
C ILE A 266 -17.32 12.26 0.10
N LYS A 267 -18.64 12.36 0.22
CA LYS A 267 -19.49 13.01 -0.80
C LYS A 267 -19.16 14.49 -0.98
N ALA A 268 -18.89 15.21 0.12
CA ALA A 268 -18.53 16.62 0.06
C ALA A 268 -17.20 16.86 -0.67
N ALA A 269 -16.30 15.88 -0.66
CA ALA A 269 -15.01 15.95 -1.34
C ALA A 269 -15.06 15.57 -2.84
N LEU A 270 -16.17 15.00 -3.34
CA LEU A 270 -16.30 14.61 -4.75
C LEU A 270 -16.53 15.83 -5.65
N TYR A 271 -15.61 16.06 -6.60
CA TYR A 271 -15.79 17.09 -7.62
C TYR A 271 -16.70 16.61 -8.75
N ARG A 272 -17.85 17.28 -8.90
CA ARG A 272 -18.87 16.97 -9.93
C ARG A 272 -19.18 15.45 -10.02
N GLY A 273 -19.23 14.80 -8.87
CA GLY A 273 -19.30 13.34 -8.76
C GLY A 273 -20.40 12.84 -7.84
N HIS A 274 -20.58 11.53 -7.83
CA HIS A 274 -21.49 10.84 -6.94
C HIS A 274 -21.02 9.41 -6.64
N ILE A 275 -21.55 8.86 -5.56
CA ILE A 275 -21.39 7.45 -5.19
C ILE A 275 -22.59 6.71 -5.76
N PHE A 276 -22.37 5.75 -6.67
CA PHE A 276 -23.44 5.01 -7.31
C PHE A 276 -23.66 3.61 -6.71
N ARG A 277 -22.69 3.07 -5.97
CA ARG A 277 -22.84 1.81 -5.23
C ARG A 277 -21.97 1.82 -3.97
N LYS A 278 -22.52 1.28 -2.89
CA LYS A 278 -21.88 1.20 -1.58
C LYS A 278 -22.55 0.10 -0.74
N GLY A 279 -21.80 -0.50 0.17
CA GLY A 279 -22.36 -1.50 1.07
C GLY A 279 -21.31 -2.37 1.74
N VAL A 280 -21.78 -3.21 2.66
CA VAL A 280 -20.96 -4.17 3.39
C VAL A 280 -20.91 -5.47 2.59
N ARG A 281 -19.74 -6.10 2.50
CA ARG A 281 -19.54 -7.41 1.87
C ARG A 281 -18.83 -8.34 2.84
N LYS A 282 -19.17 -9.62 2.79
CA LYS A 282 -18.41 -10.68 3.43
C LYS A 282 -17.63 -11.45 2.37
N ILE A 283 -16.31 -11.32 2.36
CA ILE A 283 -15.45 -11.86 1.30
C ILE A 283 -14.40 -12.77 1.94
N ASN A 284 -14.43 -14.07 1.63
CA ASN A 284 -13.47 -15.06 2.15
C ASN A 284 -13.27 -14.97 3.69
N GLY A 285 -14.37 -14.74 4.42
CA GLY A 285 -14.37 -14.59 5.88
C GLY A 285 -14.04 -13.19 6.42
N LEU A 286 -13.66 -12.25 5.55
CA LEU A 286 -13.42 -10.85 5.91
C LEU A 286 -14.72 -10.05 5.88
N ASP A 287 -14.92 -9.25 6.92
CA ASP A 287 -15.93 -8.18 6.92
C ASP A 287 -15.33 -6.96 6.23
N THR A 288 -15.97 -6.53 5.15
CA THR A 288 -15.46 -5.48 4.25
C THR A 288 -16.54 -4.45 3.94
N GLU A 289 -16.13 -3.23 3.62
CA GLU A 289 -17.00 -2.19 3.08
C GLU A 289 -16.52 -1.80 1.69
N GLU A 290 -17.45 -1.64 0.76
CA GLU A 290 -17.15 -1.12 -0.58
C GLU A 290 -17.84 0.22 -0.86
N LEU A 291 -17.18 1.00 -1.70
CA LEU A 291 -17.66 2.29 -2.19
C LEU A 291 -17.19 2.49 -3.62
N LEU A 292 -18.15 2.68 -4.53
CA LEU A 292 -17.92 2.94 -5.94
C LEU A 292 -18.36 4.37 -6.25
N ALA A 293 -17.38 5.22 -6.51
CA ALA A 293 -17.59 6.61 -6.87
C ALA A 293 -17.19 6.88 -8.32
N VAL A 294 -17.90 7.84 -8.92
CA VAL A 294 -17.52 8.48 -10.17
C VAL A 294 -17.53 9.99 -9.98
N GLY A 295 -16.52 10.68 -10.48
CA GLY A 295 -16.42 12.13 -10.55
C GLY A 295 -15.90 12.59 -11.89
N LEU A 296 -15.61 13.88 -12.01
CA LEU A 296 -15.00 14.48 -13.20
C LEU A 296 -13.68 15.15 -12.83
N GLN A 297 -12.90 15.52 -13.83
CA GLN A 297 -11.74 16.39 -13.63
C GLN A 297 -12.13 17.86 -13.72
N GLN A 298 -11.29 18.72 -13.13
CA GLN A 298 -11.52 20.16 -13.17
C GLN A 298 -11.57 20.70 -14.61
N ASN A 299 -10.77 20.12 -15.51
CA ASN A 299 -10.59 20.57 -16.89
C ASN A 299 -11.02 19.53 -17.95
N SER A 300 -11.75 18.48 -17.57
CA SER A 300 -12.28 17.46 -18.50
C SER A 300 -13.60 16.88 -18.00
N ASP A 301 -14.52 16.61 -18.93
CA ASP A 301 -15.76 15.88 -18.67
C ASP A 301 -15.59 14.35 -18.75
N ASP A 302 -14.34 13.88 -18.85
CA ASP A 302 -14.02 12.45 -18.77
C ASP A 302 -14.29 11.90 -17.36
N PRO A 303 -15.00 10.76 -17.24
CA PRO A 303 -15.33 10.18 -15.94
C PRO A 303 -14.08 9.65 -15.22
N ARG A 304 -14.04 9.92 -13.92
CA ARG A 304 -13.04 9.44 -12.97
C ARG A 304 -13.67 8.47 -11.99
N TYR A 305 -13.31 7.20 -12.12
CA TYR A 305 -13.78 6.13 -11.26
C TYR A 305 -12.78 5.93 -10.12
N GLN A 306 -13.31 5.79 -8.90
CA GLN A 306 -12.55 5.34 -7.75
C GLN A 306 -13.39 4.35 -6.96
N PHE A 307 -12.96 3.10 -7.01
CA PHE A 307 -13.65 1.95 -6.47
C PHE A 307 -12.82 1.39 -5.34
N THR A 308 -13.32 1.43 -4.12
CA THR A 308 -12.56 1.13 -2.91
C THR A 308 -13.24 0.03 -2.11
N LEU A 309 -12.44 -0.90 -1.57
CA LEU A 309 -12.82 -1.95 -0.64
C LEU A 309 -11.90 -1.86 0.56
N LEU A 310 -12.47 -1.75 1.75
CA LEU A 310 -11.74 -1.64 3.00
C LEU A 310 -12.12 -2.78 3.95
N THR A 311 -11.16 -3.27 4.71
CA THR A 311 -11.40 -4.18 5.84
C THR A 311 -10.60 -3.76 7.06
N ASN A 312 -11.12 -4.11 8.23
CA ASN A 312 -10.53 -3.87 9.55
C ASN A 312 -10.32 -2.40 9.92
N GLU A 313 -11.01 -1.45 9.30
CA GLU A 313 -10.76 -0.02 9.56
C GLU A 313 -10.94 0.36 11.04
N LYS A 314 -12.01 -0.15 11.68
CA LYS A 314 -12.33 0.08 13.10
C LYS A 314 -11.61 -0.86 14.07
N THR A 315 -11.01 -1.93 13.55
CA THR A 315 -10.34 -3.00 14.32
C THR A 315 -8.86 -3.10 13.98
N GLY A 316 -8.31 -2.07 13.35
CA GLY A 316 -7.00 -2.08 12.74
C GLY A 316 -5.89 -2.36 13.76
N GLY A 317 -4.99 -3.26 13.40
CA GLY A 317 -3.90 -3.64 14.31
C GLY A 317 -3.00 -4.72 13.72
N LYS A 318 -2.06 -5.23 14.53
CA LYS A 318 -1.07 -6.21 14.07
C LYS A 318 -1.65 -7.54 13.62
N LYS A 319 -2.77 -7.97 14.21
CA LYS A 319 -3.48 -9.21 13.86
C LYS A 319 -4.60 -9.01 12.84
N THR A 320 -5.02 -7.76 12.65
CA THR A 320 -6.13 -7.33 11.79
C THR A 320 -5.71 -6.05 11.07
N PRO A 321 -4.61 -6.09 10.28
CA PRO A 321 -4.13 -4.87 9.63
C PRO A 321 -5.20 -4.35 8.68
N VAL A 322 -5.38 -3.03 8.65
CA VAL A 322 -6.25 -2.39 7.66
C VAL A 322 -5.77 -2.80 6.28
N PHE A 323 -6.70 -3.12 5.38
CA PHE A 323 -6.39 -3.38 3.99
C PHE A 323 -7.37 -2.64 3.10
N ASP A 324 -6.79 -1.93 2.13
CA ASP A 324 -7.44 -1.14 1.11
C ASP A 324 -7.07 -1.74 -0.25
N LEU A 325 -8.09 -2.12 -1.01
CA LEU A 325 -7.98 -2.39 -2.44
C LEU A 325 -8.73 -1.28 -3.16
N THR A 326 -8.04 -0.57 -4.05
CA THR A 326 -8.65 0.48 -4.85
C THR A 326 -8.38 0.28 -6.35
N VAL A 327 -9.42 0.40 -7.17
CA VAL A 327 -9.33 0.53 -8.63
C VAL A 327 -9.64 1.96 -9.02
N MET A 328 -8.79 2.56 -9.84
CA MET A 328 -9.00 3.91 -10.36
C MET A 328 -8.47 4.06 -11.78
N ASN A 329 -9.09 4.91 -12.59
CA ASN A 329 -8.56 5.20 -13.93
C ASN A 329 -7.45 6.26 -13.93
N ASN A 330 -6.57 6.21 -14.93
CA ASN A 330 -5.41 7.12 -15.02
C ASN A 330 -5.85 8.58 -15.18
N GLY A 331 -5.42 9.46 -14.29
CA GLY A 331 -5.76 10.89 -14.25
C GLY A 331 -5.38 11.74 -15.48
N GLU A 332 -4.64 11.24 -16.47
CA GLU A 332 -4.30 12.03 -17.66
C GLU A 332 -5.18 11.74 -18.87
N LEU A 333 -5.70 10.51 -18.99
CA LEU A 333 -6.43 10.05 -20.16
C LEU A 333 -7.74 9.35 -19.76
N PRO A 334 -8.81 9.47 -20.57
CA PRO A 334 -10.03 8.71 -20.33
C PRO A 334 -9.75 7.20 -20.43
N THR A 335 -10.51 6.43 -19.66
CA THR A 335 -10.48 4.96 -19.78
C THR A 335 -11.24 4.52 -21.03
N ALA A 336 -10.75 3.47 -21.69
CA ALA A 336 -11.44 2.84 -22.81
C ALA A 336 -12.62 1.96 -22.37
N TYR A 337 -12.75 1.70 -21.06
CA TYR A 337 -13.76 0.83 -20.50
C TYR A 337 -15.02 1.59 -20.06
N THR A 338 -16.18 0.99 -20.28
CA THR A 338 -17.47 1.51 -19.77
C THR A 338 -17.57 1.34 -18.25
N GLN A 339 -18.47 2.08 -17.60
CA GLN A 339 -18.72 1.91 -16.17
C GLN A 339 -19.07 0.44 -15.82
N ASN A 340 -19.87 -0.22 -16.66
CA ASN A 340 -20.27 -1.60 -16.42
C ASN A 340 -19.08 -2.57 -16.51
N GLU A 341 -18.18 -2.38 -17.48
CA GLU A 341 -16.97 -3.18 -17.62
C GLU A 341 -16.04 -3.02 -16.40
N ILE A 342 -15.87 -1.80 -15.89
CA ILE A 342 -15.04 -1.53 -14.71
C ILE A 342 -15.68 -2.11 -13.45
N VAL A 343 -17.01 -2.03 -13.31
CA VAL A 343 -17.72 -2.65 -12.17
C VAL A 343 -17.59 -4.18 -12.21
N ALA A 344 -17.70 -4.80 -13.39
CA ALA A 344 -17.51 -6.24 -13.52
C ALA A 344 -16.06 -6.66 -13.21
N PHE A 345 -15.07 -5.90 -13.68
CA PHE A 345 -13.67 -6.10 -13.30
C PHE A 345 -13.46 -5.99 -11.79
N TRP A 346 -14.03 -4.95 -11.17
CA TRP A 346 -14.00 -4.74 -9.73
C TRP A 346 -14.61 -5.92 -8.96
N ASP A 347 -15.80 -6.35 -9.33
CA ASP A 347 -16.49 -7.48 -8.69
C ASP A 347 -15.62 -8.73 -8.75
N ALA A 348 -15.03 -9.01 -9.91
CA ALA A 348 -14.17 -10.16 -10.15
C ALA A 348 -12.89 -10.18 -9.32
N ILE A 349 -12.19 -9.04 -9.16
CA ILE A 349 -10.93 -9.01 -8.38
C ILE A 349 -11.19 -8.85 -6.88
N SER A 350 -12.17 -8.04 -6.48
CA SER A 350 -12.43 -7.72 -5.07
C SER A 350 -12.93 -8.94 -4.29
N GLN A 351 -13.68 -9.84 -4.93
CA GLN A 351 -14.12 -11.10 -4.33
C GLN A 351 -12.98 -12.10 -4.05
N THR A 352 -11.78 -11.86 -4.58
CA THR A 352 -10.60 -12.72 -4.36
C THR A 352 -9.79 -12.28 -3.14
N VAL A 353 -10.11 -11.14 -2.54
CA VAL A 353 -9.41 -10.62 -1.36
C VAL A 353 -9.53 -11.61 -0.21
N ARG A 354 -8.40 -12.00 0.37
CA ARG A 354 -8.33 -13.01 1.43
C ARG A 354 -7.05 -12.86 2.24
N VAL A 355 -7.07 -13.35 3.48
CA VAL A 355 -5.85 -13.45 4.30
C VAL A 355 -4.93 -14.51 3.70
N ARG A 356 -3.63 -14.23 3.61
CA ARG A 356 -2.64 -15.22 3.18
C ARG A 356 -2.58 -16.37 4.20
N PRO A 357 -2.62 -17.64 3.76
CA PRO A 357 -2.35 -18.75 4.66
C PRO A 357 -1.02 -18.58 5.40
N GLY A 358 -1.02 -18.76 6.72
CA GLY A 358 0.16 -18.56 7.55
C GLY A 358 0.59 -17.09 7.72
N ALA A 359 -0.26 -16.11 7.40
CA ALA A 359 0.07 -14.69 7.55
C ALA A 359 0.42 -14.27 8.99
N PHE A 360 -0.21 -14.92 9.97
CA PHE A 360 -0.07 -14.63 11.40
C PHE A 360 0.49 -15.87 12.13
N LYS A 361 1.15 -15.65 13.27
CA LYS A 361 1.60 -16.72 14.17
C LYS A 361 0.50 -17.18 15.10
#